data_AF-A0A6J8E5Z2-F1
#
_entry.id   AF-A0A6J8E5Z2-F1
#
_cell.length_a   1.000
_cell.length_b   1.000
_cell.length_c   1.000
_cell.angle_alpha   90.00
_cell.angle_beta   90.00
_cell.angle_gamma   90.00
#
_symmetry.space_group_name_H-M   'P 1'
#
loop_
_entity.id
_entity.type
_entity.pdbx_description
1 polymer ?
#
loop_
_entity_poly.entity_id
_entity_poly.type
_entity_poly.pdbx_seq_one_letter_code
_entity_poly.pdbx_strand_id
1 'polypeptide(L)'
;MITSNPRCPGSNDICSGRGECVCGNCQCNSRRGDLPLTYTGKWCECDPSSCPSFNGFVCGGSEHGVCDCGFCKCYKNFDGKNCGCSTRKDMCTANDGTTCGGHGECMCNKCKCDKEYTGEKCTECKNCNTCDANKECVKCMMARSDSTKSEKRCQEQCSQINVNLVYDVEKTDSQNNDSEIFCEYEGITYIVQTDKNKRIQIKASRIEENPKNSGVMYSSMVFVPLLAVLTWVFQ
;
A
#
# COMPACT_ATOMS: atom_id res chain seq x y z
N MET A 1 22.32 -72.95 -19.69
CA MET A 1 22.76 -71.60 -20.11
C MET A 1 22.61 -70.67 -18.92
N ILE A 2 23.57 -69.78 -18.75
CA ILE A 2 23.87 -69.00 -17.53
C ILE A 2 22.63 -68.24 -17.03
N THR A 3 22.29 -68.47 -15.75
CA THR A 3 21.36 -67.64 -14.99
C THR A 3 22.04 -66.31 -14.65
N SER A 4 21.77 -65.27 -15.41
CA SER A 4 22.15 -63.91 -15.01
C SER A 4 21.01 -62.96 -15.34
N ASN A 5 19.94 -63.01 -14.53
CA ASN A 5 19.05 -61.87 -14.43
C ASN A 5 19.89 -60.71 -13.86
N PRO A 6 20.17 -59.64 -14.62
CA PRO A 6 20.85 -58.48 -14.06
C PRO A 6 19.95 -57.97 -12.93
N ARG A 7 20.43 -57.92 -11.69
CA ARG A 7 19.60 -57.58 -10.52
C ARG A 7 19.11 -56.13 -10.62
N CYS A 8 17.96 -55.93 -11.26
CA CYS A 8 17.18 -54.69 -11.21
C CYS A 8 15.99 -54.87 -10.26
N PRO A 9 16.13 -54.61 -8.95
CA PRO A 9 14.98 -54.46 -8.07
C PRO A 9 14.22 -53.15 -8.37
N GLY A 10 12.92 -53.13 -8.12
CA GLY A 10 12.13 -51.88 -8.04
C GLY A 10 11.10 -52.01 -6.92
N SER A 11 10.39 -50.92 -6.61
CA SER A 11 9.28 -50.97 -5.66
C SER A 11 8.14 -51.77 -6.30
N ASN A 12 8.06 -53.07 -6.01
CA ASN A 12 7.11 -54.06 -6.51
C ASN A 12 7.35 -54.58 -7.95
N ASP A 13 7.73 -53.75 -8.92
CA ASP A 13 8.00 -54.16 -10.33
C ASP A 13 9.42 -53.78 -10.78
N ILE A 14 9.99 -54.53 -11.75
CA ILE A 14 11.30 -54.23 -12.37
C ILE A 14 11.26 -52.80 -12.93
N CYS A 15 12.21 -51.95 -12.52
CA CYS A 15 12.28 -50.54 -12.92
C CYS A 15 10.95 -49.77 -12.70
N SER A 16 10.22 -50.14 -11.64
CA SER A 16 8.93 -49.54 -11.26
C SER A 16 7.87 -49.58 -12.39
N GLY A 17 8.02 -50.50 -13.36
CA GLY A 17 7.19 -50.60 -14.57
C GLY A 17 7.36 -49.43 -15.55
N ARG A 18 8.38 -48.58 -15.37
CA ARG A 18 8.57 -47.31 -16.08
C ARG A 18 9.87 -47.25 -16.90
N GLY A 19 10.53 -48.38 -17.10
CA GLY A 19 11.76 -48.48 -17.87
C GLY A 19 12.15 -49.92 -18.18
N GLU A 20 13.24 -50.09 -18.92
CA GLU A 20 13.80 -51.38 -19.29
C GLU A 20 15.08 -51.66 -18.49
N CYS A 21 15.28 -52.90 -18.03
CA CYS A 21 16.51 -53.29 -17.32
C CYS A 21 17.59 -53.71 -18.34
N VAL A 22 18.66 -52.93 -18.44
CA VAL A 22 19.79 -53.20 -19.34
C VAL A 22 21.06 -53.29 -18.50
N CYS A 23 21.73 -54.45 -18.53
CA CYS A 23 22.99 -54.68 -17.82
C CYS A 23 22.96 -54.32 -16.32
N GLY A 24 21.80 -54.49 -15.66
CA GLY A 24 21.65 -54.26 -14.22
C GLY A 24 21.33 -52.80 -13.83
N ASN A 25 21.08 -51.94 -14.82
CA ASN A 25 20.62 -50.58 -14.62
C ASN A 25 19.28 -50.37 -15.33
N CYS A 26 18.43 -49.53 -14.74
CA CYS A 26 17.16 -49.18 -15.36
C CYS A 26 17.34 -48.03 -16.35
N GLN A 27 16.94 -48.26 -17.60
CA GLN A 27 16.81 -47.24 -18.63
C GLN A 27 15.36 -46.76 -18.64
N CYS A 28 15.14 -45.56 -18.10
CA CYS A 28 13.80 -45.03 -17.89
C CYS A 28 13.13 -44.52 -19.16
N ASN A 29 11.83 -44.78 -19.29
CA ASN A 29 11.05 -44.34 -20.44
C ASN A 29 10.81 -42.82 -20.39
N SER A 30 10.86 -42.16 -21.54
CA SER A 30 10.35 -40.80 -21.70
C SER A 30 8.83 -40.81 -21.83
N ARG A 31 8.12 -39.89 -21.17
CA ARG A 31 6.71 -39.65 -21.51
C ARG A 31 6.64 -39.03 -22.91
N ARG A 32 5.64 -39.43 -23.71
CA ARG A 32 5.35 -38.81 -25.01
C ARG A 32 4.59 -37.48 -24.78
N GLY A 33 5.07 -36.38 -25.37
CA GLY A 33 4.43 -35.05 -25.27
C GLY A 33 5.43 -33.88 -25.43
N ASP A 34 4.95 -32.65 -25.32
CA ASP A 34 5.67 -31.40 -25.62
C ASP A 34 6.74 -30.99 -24.59
N LEU A 35 6.87 -31.70 -23.46
CA LEU A 35 7.95 -31.53 -22.49
C LEU A 35 8.76 -32.82 -22.33
N PRO A 36 10.09 -32.74 -22.14
CA PRO A 36 10.98 -33.89 -21.93
C PRO A 36 10.82 -34.45 -20.49
N LEU A 37 9.63 -34.94 -20.17
CA LEU A 37 9.29 -35.52 -18.87
C LEU A 37 9.70 -37.00 -18.87
N THR A 38 10.98 -37.25 -18.61
CA THR A 38 11.51 -38.62 -18.47
C THR A 38 11.39 -39.07 -17.02
N TYR A 39 10.98 -40.32 -16.79
CA TYR A 39 11.05 -40.89 -15.44
C TYR A 39 12.52 -40.91 -14.98
N THR A 40 12.75 -40.59 -13.71
CA THR A 40 14.12 -40.53 -13.15
C THR A 40 14.24 -41.42 -11.92
N GLY A 41 15.42 -41.48 -11.32
CA GLY A 41 15.72 -42.38 -10.21
C GLY A 41 16.37 -43.68 -10.66
N LYS A 42 17.00 -44.38 -9.72
CA LYS A 42 17.80 -45.59 -9.99
C LYS A 42 16.94 -46.72 -10.55
N TRP A 43 15.66 -46.73 -10.19
CA TRP A 43 14.68 -47.74 -10.52
C TRP A 43 13.48 -47.12 -11.26
N CYS A 44 13.65 -45.94 -11.86
CA CYS A 44 12.61 -45.17 -12.54
C CYS A 44 11.38 -44.86 -11.65
N GLU A 45 11.60 -44.76 -10.35
CA GLU A 45 10.59 -44.55 -9.31
C GLU A 45 10.08 -43.10 -9.28
N CYS A 46 10.84 -42.15 -9.83
CA CYS A 46 10.54 -40.73 -9.76
C CYS A 46 9.70 -40.29 -10.96
N ASP A 47 8.47 -39.86 -10.67
CA ASP A 47 7.60 -39.26 -11.68
C ASP A 47 7.94 -37.79 -11.89
N PRO A 48 8.22 -37.32 -13.12
CA PRO A 48 8.46 -35.91 -13.38
C PRO A 48 7.23 -35.02 -13.10
N SER A 49 6.02 -35.58 -12.97
CA SER A 49 4.82 -34.84 -12.54
C SER A 49 4.54 -34.91 -11.04
N SER A 50 5.42 -35.53 -10.23
CA SER A 50 5.22 -35.63 -8.77
C SER A 50 5.52 -34.33 -8.03
N CYS A 51 6.25 -33.41 -8.65
CA CYS A 51 6.58 -32.12 -8.05
C CYS A 51 5.38 -31.15 -8.05
N PRO A 52 5.31 -30.24 -7.06
CA PRO A 52 4.24 -29.26 -7.00
C PRO A 52 4.32 -28.26 -8.15
N SER A 53 3.14 -27.85 -8.63
CA SER A 53 3.02 -26.88 -9.72
C SER A 53 2.73 -25.48 -9.20
N PHE A 54 3.11 -24.47 -10.01
CA PHE A 54 2.74 -23.07 -9.83
C PHE A 54 2.21 -22.54 -11.16
N ASN A 55 1.03 -21.90 -11.16
CA ASN A 55 0.36 -21.41 -12.36
C ASN A 55 0.26 -22.44 -13.50
N GLY A 56 0.03 -23.71 -13.16
CA GLY A 56 -0.09 -24.80 -14.13
C GLY A 56 1.23 -25.44 -14.58
N PHE A 57 2.38 -24.91 -14.17
CA PHE A 57 3.70 -25.44 -14.53
C PHE A 57 4.38 -26.11 -13.34
N VAL A 58 4.91 -27.33 -13.55
CA VAL A 58 5.70 -28.04 -12.53
C VAL A 58 6.92 -27.19 -12.16
N CYS A 59 7.15 -26.98 -10.87
CA CYS A 59 8.22 -26.12 -10.36
C CYS A 59 8.25 -24.71 -10.96
N GLY A 60 7.08 -24.15 -11.30
CA GLY A 60 6.97 -22.81 -11.91
C GLY A 60 7.43 -22.76 -13.36
N GLY A 61 7.76 -23.90 -13.96
CA GLY A 61 8.27 -24.00 -15.33
C GLY A 61 9.78 -24.15 -15.39
N SER A 62 10.28 -24.43 -16.60
CA SER A 62 11.70 -24.70 -16.85
C SER A 62 12.62 -23.52 -16.53
N GLU A 63 12.11 -22.29 -16.50
CA GLU A 63 12.87 -21.09 -16.15
C GLU A 63 13.00 -20.87 -14.64
N HIS A 64 12.15 -21.51 -13.85
CA HIS A 64 12.06 -21.29 -12.39
C HIS A 64 12.73 -22.40 -11.59
N GLY A 65 12.74 -23.63 -12.11
CA GLY A 65 13.40 -24.73 -11.44
C GLY A 65 13.27 -26.06 -12.18
N VAL A 66 13.85 -27.09 -11.57
CA VAL A 66 13.80 -28.46 -12.06
C VAL A 66 13.21 -29.38 -11.00
N CYS A 67 12.37 -30.33 -11.44
CA CYS A 67 11.83 -31.35 -10.56
C CYS A 67 12.89 -32.41 -10.27
N ASP A 68 13.15 -32.67 -8.99
CA ASP A 68 13.97 -33.77 -8.50
C ASP A 68 13.13 -34.66 -7.58
N CYS A 69 12.59 -35.74 -8.15
CA CYS A 69 11.85 -36.78 -7.44
C CYS A 69 10.83 -36.28 -6.40
N GLY A 70 9.94 -35.37 -6.81
CA GLY A 70 8.88 -34.82 -5.95
C GLY A 70 9.22 -33.50 -5.26
N PHE A 71 10.48 -33.04 -5.35
CA PHE A 71 10.92 -31.76 -4.82
C PHE A 71 11.40 -30.84 -5.94
N CYS A 72 10.98 -29.58 -5.89
CA CYS A 72 11.50 -28.60 -6.84
C CYS A 72 12.84 -28.05 -6.37
N LYS A 73 13.86 -28.14 -7.23
CA LYS A 73 15.12 -27.40 -7.09
C LYS A 73 15.00 -26.08 -7.85
N CYS A 74 14.81 -25.01 -7.10
CA CYS A 74 14.62 -23.69 -7.68
C CYS A 74 15.92 -23.10 -8.22
N TYR A 75 15.82 -22.41 -9.34
CA TYR A 75 16.90 -21.64 -9.92
C TYR A 75 17.08 -20.31 -9.20
N LYS A 76 18.17 -19.60 -9.57
CA LYS A 76 18.50 -18.31 -8.97
C LYS A 76 17.32 -17.34 -9.13
N ASN A 77 17.03 -16.67 -8.03
CA ASN A 77 15.93 -15.71 -7.87
C ASN A 77 14.52 -16.30 -7.71
N PHE A 78 14.40 -17.61 -7.51
CA PHE A 78 13.14 -18.28 -7.20
C PHE A 78 13.24 -19.08 -5.90
N ASP A 79 12.14 -19.14 -5.16
CA ASP A 79 12.03 -19.83 -3.88
C ASP A 79 10.61 -20.42 -3.69
N GLY A 80 10.41 -21.13 -2.60
CA GLY A 80 9.19 -21.84 -2.25
C GLY A 80 9.16 -23.25 -2.81
N LYS A 81 8.27 -24.08 -2.27
CA LYS A 81 8.19 -25.52 -2.59
C LYS A 81 7.96 -25.82 -4.08
N ASN A 82 7.38 -24.87 -4.82
CA ASN A 82 7.06 -24.97 -6.24
C ASN A 82 7.81 -23.93 -7.11
N CYS A 83 8.82 -23.25 -6.55
CA CYS A 83 9.59 -22.20 -7.24
C CYS A 83 8.75 -21.06 -7.84
N GLY A 84 7.55 -20.85 -7.32
CA GLY A 84 6.64 -19.78 -7.76
C GLY A 84 6.98 -18.41 -7.18
N CYS A 85 7.79 -18.36 -6.12
CA CYS A 85 8.08 -17.11 -5.41
C CYS A 85 9.35 -16.46 -5.96
N SER A 86 9.22 -15.31 -6.62
CA SER A 86 10.39 -14.54 -7.03
C SER A 86 11.06 -13.87 -5.82
N THR A 87 12.38 -14.00 -5.69
CA THR A 87 13.16 -13.32 -4.64
C THR A 87 13.54 -11.88 -5.03
N ARG A 88 13.22 -11.46 -6.25
CA ARG A 88 13.41 -10.07 -6.69
C ARG A 88 12.39 -9.15 -6.00
N LYS A 89 12.72 -7.87 -5.91
CA LYS A 89 11.90 -6.82 -5.29
C LYS A 89 11.68 -5.61 -6.22
N ASP A 90 12.03 -5.74 -7.49
CA ASP A 90 11.87 -4.68 -8.49
C ASP A 90 10.39 -4.28 -8.65
N MET A 91 9.49 -5.25 -8.64
CA MET A 91 8.04 -4.99 -8.67
C MET A 91 7.46 -4.58 -7.31
N CYS A 92 8.29 -4.44 -6.26
CA CYS A 92 7.87 -3.85 -4.99
C CYS A 92 8.36 -2.41 -4.79
N THR A 93 9.32 -1.94 -5.61
CA THR A 93 9.86 -0.58 -5.45
C THR A 93 8.89 0.46 -6.01
N ALA A 94 8.51 1.45 -5.21
CA ALA A 94 7.66 2.57 -5.60
C ALA A 94 8.47 3.67 -6.30
N ASN A 95 7.80 4.67 -6.86
CA ASN A 95 8.45 5.75 -7.64
C ASN A 95 9.41 6.62 -6.81
N ASP A 96 9.20 6.67 -5.49
CA ASP A 96 10.07 7.36 -4.54
C ASP A 96 11.25 6.50 -4.05
N GLY A 97 11.40 5.28 -4.58
CA GLY A 97 12.45 4.33 -4.21
C GLY A 97 12.14 3.51 -2.96
N THR A 98 11.02 3.74 -2.29
CA THR A 98 10.63 2.96 -1.11
C THR A 98 10.11 1.57 -1.52
N THR A 99 10.31 0.57 -0.66
CA THR A 99 9.69 -0.75 -0.86
C THR A 99 8.25 -0.68 -0.39
N CYS A 100 7.31 -1.01 -1.29
CA CYS A 100 5.87 -0.99 -1.03
C CYS A 100 5.38 0.33 -0.43
N GLY A 101 5.90 1.46 -0.92
CA GLY A 101 5.49 2.79 -0.44
C GLY A 101 5.82 3.05 1.03
N GLY A 102 6.60 2.16 1.69
CA GLY A 102 6.78 2.16 3.14
C GLY A 102 5.58 1.60 3.95
N HIS A 103 4.56 1.07 3.28
CA HIS A 103 3.28 0.67 3.88
C HIS A 103 2.91 -0.79 3.60
N GLY A 104 3.91 -1.67 3.69
CA GLY A 104 3.70 -3.10 3.55
C GLY A 104 4.99 -3.90 3.40
N GLU A 105 4.80 -5.20 3.19
CA GLU A 105 5.90 -6.15 3.02
C GLU A 105 5.96 -6.67 1.58
N CYS A 106 7.16 -6.73 1.01
CA CYS A 106 7.37 -7.32 -0.30
C CYS A 106 7.53 -8.84 -0.18
N MET A 107 6.55 -9.59 -0.70
CA MET A 107 6.55 -11.05 -0.73
C MET A 107 6.41 -11.55 -2.17
N CYS A 108 7.33 -12.39 -2.63
CA CYS A 108 7.31 -12.94 -3.99
C CYS A 108 7.20 -11.88 -5.10
N ASN A 109 7.94 -10.78 -4.94
CA ASN A 109 7.90 -9.61 -5.83
C ASN A 109 6.52 -8.92 -5.93
N LYS A 110 5.68 -9.08 -4.91
CA LYS A 110 4.38 -8.41 -4.78
C LYS A 110 4.26 -7.78 -3.40
N CYS A 111 3.64 -6.60 -3.32
CA CYS A 111 3.42 -5.96 -2.03
C CYS A 111 2.19 -6.51 -1.33
N LYS A 112 2.35 -6.87 -0.06
CA LYS A 112 1.27 -7.12 0.88
C LYS A 112 1.11 -5.86 1.73
N CYS A 113 0.07 -5.08 1.44
CA CYS A 113 -0.13 -3.78 2.07
C CYS A 113 -0.66 -3.89 3.50
N ASP A 114 -0.34 -2.89 4.30
CA ASP A 114 -0.97 -2.65 5.59
C ASP A 114 -2.46 -2.34 5.42
N LYS A 115 -3.24 -2.50 6.49
CA LYS A 115 -4.72 -2.47 6.45
C LYS A 115 -5.31 -1.24 5.72
N GLU A 116 -4.68 -0.08 5.92
CA GLU A 116 -5.13 1.21 5.40
C GLU A 116 -4.66 1.52 3.96
N TYR A 117 -3.81 0.67 3.37
CA TYR A 117 -3.17 0.92 2.07
C TYR A 117 -3.54 -0.13 1.01
N THR A 118 -3.52 0.30 -0.26
CA THR A 118 -3.85 -0.48 -1.46
C THR A 118 -2.97 -0.10 -2.65
N GLY A 119 -3.22 -0.79 -3.77
CA GLY A 119 -2.44 -0.67 -4.99
C GLY A 119 -1.27 -1.65 -5.02
N GLU A 120 -0.66 -1.82 -6.19
CA GLU A 120 0.43 -2.78 -6.39
C GLU A 120 1.67 -2.46 -5.54
N LYS A 121 1.84 -1.20 -5.16
CA LYS A 121 2.97 -0.68 -4.39
C LYS A 121 2.56 -0.10 -3.04
N CYS A 122 1.32 -0.31 -2.58
CA CYS A 122 0.79 0.22 -1.32
C CYS A 122 0.89 1.75 -1.15
N THR A 123 0.86 2.48 -2.27
CA THR A 123 0.93 3.94 -2.27
C THR A 123 -0.44 4.62 -2.17
N GLU A 124 -1.52 3.84 -2.25
CA GLU A 124 -2.89 4.37 -2.21
C GLU A 124 -3.48 4.16 -0.82
N CYS A 125 -3.91 5.22 -0.13
CA CYS A 125 -4.58 5.06 1.15
C CYS A 125 -6.11 5.03 1.00
N LYS A 126 -6.78 4.10 1.67
CA LYS A 126 -8.24 3.90 1.59
C LYS A 126 -9.05 5.01 2.26
N ASN A 127 -8.65 5.43 3.46
CA ASN A 127 -9.44 6.33 4.33
C ASN A 127 -8.69 7.62 4.72
N CYS A 128 -7.53 7.88 4.13
CA CYS A 128 -6.73 9.04 4.48
C CYS A 128 -7.29 10.36 3.93
N ASN A 129 -8.30 10.35 3.06
CA ASN A 129 -8.95 11.58 2.59
C ASN A 129 -10.06 12.09 3.55
N THR A 130 -10.25 11.46 4.72
CA THR A 130 -11.28 11.85 5.68
C THR A 130 -10.80 12.95 6.63
N CYS A 131 -11.74 13.69 7.22
CA CYS A 131 -11.42 14.67 8.26
C CYS A 131 -10.74 14.00 9.46
N ASP A 132 -11.32 12.91 9.97
CA ASP A 132 -10.81 12.23 11.17
C ASP A 132 -9.38 11.69 11.00
N ALA A 133 -9.04 11.18 9.80
CA ALA A 133 -7.69 10.68 9.53
C ALA A 133 -6.61 11.79 9.58
N ASN A 134 -6.98 13.04 9.24
CA ASN A 134 -6.04 14.14 9.12
C ASN A 134 -6.05 15.11 10.31
N LYS A 135 -7.11 15.09 11.11
CA LYS A 135 -7.35 15.99 12.24
C LYS A 135 -6.14 16.15 13.15
N GLU A 136 -5.53 15.04 13.59
CA GLU A 136 -4.40 15.09 14.54
C GLU A 136 -3.15 15.71 13.90
N CYS A 137 -2.90 15.42 12.63
CA CYS A 137 -1.78 16.02 11.90
C CYS A 137 -2.01 17.52 11.64
N VAL A 138 -3.23 17.93 11.25
CA VAL A 138 -3.56 19.35 11.07
C VAL A 138 -3.40 20.10 12.39
N LYS A 139 -3.90 19.55 13.51
CA LYS A 139 -3.68 20.11 14.84
C LYS A 139 -2.20 20.24 15.19
N CYS A 140 -1.41 19.18 14.96
CA CYS A 140 0.02 19.17 15.27
C CYS A 140 0.76 20.25 14.48
N MET A 141 0.51 20.33 13.17
CA MET A 141 1.16 21.31 12.28
C MET A 141 0.71 22.75 12.56
N MET A 142 -0.51 22.95 13.07
CA MET A 142 -1.02 24.27 13.47
C MET A 142 -0.72 24.68 14.90
N ALA A 143 -0.37 23.72 15.77
CA ALA A 143 0.11 23.97 17.11
C ALA A 143 1.53 24.54 17.02
N ARG A 144 1.64 25.81 16.60
CA ARG A 144 2.82 26.67 16.75
C ARG A 144 3.20 26.70 18.22
N SER A 145 3.96 25.71 18.66
CA SER A 145 4.29 25.48 20.06
C SER A 145 5.76 25.77 20.24
N ASP A 146 6.11 27.07 20.24
CA ASP A 146 7.30 27.75 20.83
C ASP A 146 8.68 27.03 20.84
N SER A 147 8.85 25.96 20.07
CA SER A 147 10.02 25.11 20.08
C SER A 147 10.16 24.38 18.75
N THR A 148 11.34 24.48 18.14
CA THR A 148 11.69 23.81 16.87
C THR A 148 11.63 22.27 16.96
N LYS A 149 11.53 21.70 18.16
CA LYS A 149 11.44 20.24 18.40
C LYS A 149 10.04 19.68 18.15
N SER A 150 8.97 20.40 18.49
CA SER A 150 7.59 19.91 18.27
C SER A 150 7.23 19.93 16.78
N GLU A 151 7.63 20.98 16.07
CA GLU A 151 7.43 21.14 14.62
C GLU A 151 8.08 20.01 13.83
N LYS A 152 9.36 19.70 14.12
CA LYS A 152 10.07 18.60 13.45
C LYS A 152 9.42 17.23 13.69
N ARG A 153 8.93 17.00 14.91
CA ARG A 153 8.22 15.75 15.26
C ARG A 153 6.90 15.62 14.49
N CYS A 154 6.10 16.69 14.39
CA CYS A 154 4.88 16.67 13.59
C CYS A 154 5.19 16.40 12.11
N GLN A 155 6.25 17.01 11.58
CA GLN A 155 6.65 16.85 10.19
C GLN A 155 7.10 15.41 9.87
N GLU A 156 7.80 14.75 10.81
CA GLU A 156 8.17 13.33 10.69
C GLU A 156 6.96 12.39 10.82
N GLN A 157 6.04 12.66 11.76
CA GLN A 157 4.86 11.80 11.98
C GLN A 157 3.75 11.99 10.93
N CYS A 158 3.73 13.13 10.24
CA CYS A 158 2.72 13.51 9.27
C CYS A 158 3.30 13.68 7.86
N SER A 159 4.45 13.06 7.57
CA SER A 159 5.16 13.22 6.29
C SER A 159 4.37 12.75 5.07
N GLN A 160 3.33 11.94 5.27
CA GLN A 160 2.45 11.42 4.21
C GLN A 160 1.45 12.44 3.67
N ILE A 161 1.24 13.56 4.36
CA ILE A 161 0.33 14.63 3.94
C ILE A 161 1.07 15.95 3.83
N ASN A 162 0.64 16.79 2.90
CA ASN A 162 1.19 18.13 2.77
C ASN A 162 0.19 19.15 3.31
N VAL A 163 0.48 19.72 4.48
CA VAL A 163 -0.37 20.73 5.12
C VAL A 163 0.15 22.12 4.77
N ASN A 164 -0.63 22.86 3.99
CA ASN A 164 -0.40 24.26 3.67
C ASN A 164 -1.27 25.16 4.54
N LEU A 165 -0.64 26.05 5.30
CA LEU A 165 -1.35 26.99 6.18
C LEU A 165 -1.74 28.24 5.39
N VAL A 166 -3.03 28.58 5.42
CA VAL A 166 -3.62 29.72 4.70
C VAL A 166 -4.39 30.63 5.66
N TYR A 167 -4.63 31.88 5.24
CA TYR A 167 -5.38 32.85 6.06
C TYR A 167 -6.87 32.52 6.14
N ASP A 168 -7.46 32.10 5.02
CA ASP A 168 -8.86 31.65 4.98
C ASP A 168 -8.99 30.45 4.06
N VAL A 169 -9.94 29.58 4.39
CA VAL A 169 -10.28 28.38 3.64
C VAL A 169 -11.64 28.65 3.01
N GLU A 170 -11.62 29.22 1.80
CA GLU A 170 -12.85 29.52 1.06
C GLU A 170 -13.54 28.23 0.62
N LYS A 171 -14.84 28.10 0.91
CA LYS A 171 -15.69 27.09 0.30
C LYS A 171 -15.94 27.51 -1.15
N THR A 172 -15.27 26.87 -2.10
CA THR A 172 -15.64 27.01 -3.51
C THR A 172 -17.01 26.37 -3.73
N ASP A 173 -18.03 27.16 -4.10
CA ASP A 173 -19.41 26.72 -4.45
C ASP A 173 -19.48 25.86 -5.72
N SER A 174 -18.35 25.27 -6.14
CA SER A 174 -18.30 24.35 -7.26
C SER A 174 -18.87 23.01 -6.83
N GLN A 175 -20.18 22.86 -6.97
CA GLN A 175 -20.86 21.58 -7.10
C GLN A 175 -20.32 20.81 -8.32
N ASN A 176 -19.07 20.32 -8.26
CA ASN A 176 -18.46 19.32 -9.14
C ASN A 176 -16.97 19.11 -8.82
N ASN A 177 -16.61 18.93 -7.55
CA ASN A 177 -15.29 18.40 -7.25
C ASN A 177 -15.38 17.39 -6.11
N ASP A 178 -15.68 16.12 -6.44
CA ASP A 178 -15.63 14.95 -5.53
C ASP A 178 -14.25 14.73 -4.88
N SER A 179 -13.28 15.60 -5.17
CA SER A 179 -11.89 15.54 -4.73
C SER A 179 -11.60 16.39 -3.50
N GLU A 180 -12.56 17.25 -3.06
CA GLU A 180 -12.37 18.22 -1.98
C GLU A 180 -13.36 17.97 -0.84
N ILE A 181 -12.82 17.75 0.37
CA ILE A 181 -13.62 17.51 1.58
C ILE A 181 -13.35 18.64 2.56
N PHE A 182 -14.39 19.42 2.88
CA PHE A 182 -14.32 20.50 3.87
C PHE A 182 -14.52 19.94 5.29
N CYS A 183 -13.61 20.29 6.19
CA CYS A 183 -13.55 19.80 7.56
C CYS A 183 -13.48 20.98 8.53
N GLU A 184 -14.21 20.87 9.64
CA GLU A 184 -14.19 21.85 10.73
C GLU A 184 -14.10 21.13 12.06
N TYR A 185 -13.15 21.54 12.92
CA TYR A 185 -12.92 20.89 14.19
C TYR A 185 -12.24 21.84 15.20
N GLU A 186 -12.82 22.06 16.39
CA GLU A 186 -12.24 22.93 17.44
C GLU A 186 -11.76 24.31 16.93
N GLY A 187 -12.53 24.98 16.05
CA GLY A 187 -12.18 26.30 15.49
C GLY A 187 -11.11 26.28 14.39
N ILE A 188 -10.70 25.10 13.97
CA ILE A 188 -9.82 24.85 12.83
C ILE A 188 -10.68 24.48 11.62
N THR A 189 -10.50 25.18 10.50
CA THR A 189 -11.10 24.84 9.22
C THR A 189 -10.04 24.34 8.25
N TYR A 190 -10.31 23.26 7.53
CA TYR A 190 -9.37 22.75 6.52
C TYR A 190 -10.08 22.02 5.39
N ILE A 191 -9.47 22.02 4.20
CA ILE A 191 -9.92 21.25 3.04
C ILE A 191 -8.90 20.15 2.77
N VAL A 192 -9.38 18.91 2.68
CA VAL A 192 -8.61 17.76 2.21
C VAL A 192 -8.83 17.62 0.70
N GLN A 193 -7.76 17.79 -0.08
CA GLN A 193 -7.75 17.64 -1.53
C GLN A 193 -6.93 16.41 -1.92
N THR A 194 -7.45 15.58 -2.82
CA THR A 194 -6.71 14.43 -3.37
C THR A 194 -6.27 14.75 -4.80
N ASP A 195 -4.97 14.71 -5.08
CA ASP A 195 -4.46 14.95 -6.44
C ASP A 195 -4.66 13.75 -7.38
N LYS A 196 -4.32 13.92 -8.67
CA LYS A 196 -4.40 12.84 -9.69
C LYS A 196 -3.52 11.62 -9.37
N ASN A 197 -2.49 11.80 -8.54
CA ASN A 197 -1.60 10.75 -8.06
C ASN A 197 -2.05 10.19 -6.69
N LYS A 198 -3.27 10.50 -6.25
CA LYS A 198 -3.86 10.10 -4.97
C LYS A 198 -3.08 10.61 -3.74
N ARG A 199 -2.31 11.70 -3.89
CA ARG A 199 -1.62 12.35 -2.77
C ARG A 199 -2.55 13.35 -2.09
N ILE A 200 -2.46 13.41 -0.77
CA ILE A 200 -3.30 14.27 0.06
C ILE A 200 -2.63 15.63 0.27
N GLN A 201 -3.33 16.67 -0.16
CA GLN A 201 -2.98 18.07 0.05
C GLN A 201 -4.02 18.66 0.99
N ILE A 202 -3.58 19.36 2.04
CA ILE A 202 -4.48 19.97 3.02
C ILE A 202 -4.23 21.47 3.04
N LYS A 203 -5.30 22.24 2.92
CA LYS A 203 -5.28 23.68 3.21
C LYS A 203 -5.95 23.91 4.55
N ALA A 204 -5.26 24.51 5.52
CA ALA A 204 -5.80 24.73 6.86
C ALA A 204 -5.72 26.20 7.27
N SER A 205 -6.76 26.70 7.94
CA SER A 205 -6.80 28.01 8.59
C SER A 205 -7.30 27.88 10.03
N ARG A 206 -6.87 28.83 10.87
CA ARG A 206 -7.49 29.07 12.18
C ARG A 206 -8.38 30.29 12.02
N ILE A 207 -9.64 30.18 12.43
CA ILE A 207 -10.52 31.34 12.53
C ILE A 207 -9.95 32.20 13.67
N GLU A 208 -9.24 33.28 13.33
CA GLU A 208 -9.03 34.37 14.27
C GLU A 208 -10.35 35.13 14.38
N GLU A 209 -10.89 35.28 15.59
CA GLU A 209 -12.00 36.21 15.82
C GLU A 209 -11.57 37.57 15.29
N ASN A 210 -12.22 38.05 14.23
CA ASN A 210 -11.83 39.29 13.58
C ASN A 210 -12.02 40.45 14.57
N PRO A 211 -10.95 41.11 15.06
CA PRO A 211 -11.07 42.18 16.05
C PRO A 211 -11.74 43.44 15.48
N LYS A 212 -12.03 43.48 14.17
CA LYS A 212 -12.65 44.65 13.51
C LYS A 212 -14.16 44.76 13.67
N ASN A 213 -14.85 43.76 14.24
CA ASN A 213 -16.30 43.79 14.38
C ASN A 213 -16.85 44.06 15.80
N SER A 214 -16.00 44.34 16.81
CA SER A 214 -16.46 44.64 18.18
C SER A 214 -16.60 46.15 18.49
N GLY A 215 -16.90 46.98 17.48
CA GLY A 215 -16.80 48.43 17.60
C GLY A 215 -17.90 49.22 16.88
N VAL A 216 -19.18 48.82 16.97
CA VAL A 216 -20.29 49.70 16.58
C VAL A 216 -21.32 49.76 17.72
N MET A 217 -21.02 50.60 18.72
CA MET A 217 -21.99 51.06 19.71
C MET A 217 -22.82 52.19 19.08
N TYR A 218 -24.03 51.90 18.59
CA TYR A 218 -25.00 52.95 18.27
C TYR A 218 -25.49 53.59 19.59
N SER A 219 -24.90 54.72 19.96
CA SER A 219 -25.41 55.57 21.05
C SER A 219 -26.60 56.37 20.54
N SER A 220 -27.80 55.93 20.90
CA SER A 220 -29.04 56.66 20.66
C SER A 220 -29.13 57.87 21.62
N MET A 221 -28.53 59.00 21.25
CA MET A 221 -28.83 60.28 21.91
C MET A 221 -30.03 60.94 21.22
N VAL A 222 -31.22 60.64 21.72
CA VAL A 222 -32.43 61.42 21.46
C VAL A 222 -32.34 62.70 22.30
N PHE A 223 -31.93 63.81 21.70
CA PHE A 223 -32.08 65.13 22.32
C PHE A 223 -33.53 65.61 22.12
N VAL A 224 -34.33 65.52 23.18
CA VAL A 224 -35.61 66.25 23.29
C VAL A 224 -35.30 67.60 23.96
N PRO A 225 -35.40 68.75 23.25
CA PRO A 225 -35.39 70.03 23.93
C PRO A 225 -36.80 70.31 24.46
N LEU A 226 -36.97 70.13 25.77
CA LEU A 226 -38.12 70.62 26.53
C LEU A 226 -38.04 72.15 26.60
N LEU A 227 -39.00 72.80 25.97
CA LEU A 227 -39.32 74.22 26.16
C LEU A 227 -39.75 74.48 27.60
N ALA A 228 -39.15 75.46 28.27
CA ALA A 228 -39.74 76.14 29.41
C ALA A 228 -39.36 77.63 29.37
N VAL A 229 -40.33 78.40 28.86
CA VAL A 229 -40.59 79.83 29.06
C VAL A 229 -40.18 80.33 30.44
N LEU A 230 -39.53 81.50 30.54
CA LEU A 230 -39.77 82.49 31.61
C LEU A 230 -39.16 83.87 31.23
N THR A 231 -40.09 84.80 30.98
CA THR A 231 -40.09 86.24 31.28
C THR A 231 -39.14 87.22 30.56
N TRP A 232 -39.76 88.03 29.70
CA TRP A 232 -39.46 89.46 29.53
C TRP A 232 -39.33 90.17 30.90
N VAL A 233 -38.50 91.24 30.98
CA VAL A 233 -38.75 92.53 31.67
C VAL A 233 -37.45 93.20 32.21
N PHE A 234 -37.22 94.47 31.81
CA PHE A 234 -36.24 95.52 32.25
C PHE A 234 -34.73 95.19 32.10
N GLN A 235 -33.86 96.04 31.52
CA GLN A 235 -33.76 97.51 31.51
C GLN A 235 -32.89 97.98 30.34
#